data_AF-A0A951JLX7-F1
#
_entry.id   AF-A0A951JLX7-F1
#
_cell.length_a   1.000
_cell.length_b   1.000
_cell.length_c   1.000
_cell.angle_alpha   90.00
_cell.angle_beta   90.00
_cell.angle_gamma   90.00
#
_symmetry.space_group_name_H-M   'P 1'
#
loop_
_entity.id
_entity.type
_entity.pdbx_description
1 polymer ?
#
loop_
_entity_poly.entity_id
_entity_poly.type
_entity_poly.pdbx_seq_one_letter_code
_entity_poly.pdbx_strand_id
1 'polypeptide(L)'
;MQPPRRIRKLFAGDAPTDPEGVRALMEKLAREGDKAGQSDVRLIPQMREAVIERVERTSLRSVAREIGMSPSGLKKFLDGNMPYTKTIHRLRRWYLQHAAEAREELSDEAAFAALRVLVHDLPPGMQAQTVDAMLHCMEQSYTRSRRDIPAWVAEMRERYGLPPR
;
A
#
# COMPACT_ATOMS: atom_id res chain seq x y z
N MET A 1 -10.97 -32.52 -4.54
CA MET A 1 -12.09 -31.63 -4.91
C MET A 1 -11.58 -30.60 -5.91
N GLN A 2 -11.88 -30.74 -7.21
CA GLN A 2 -11.45 -29.77 -8.23
C GLN A 2 -12.37 -28.54 -8.21
N PRO A 3 -11.84 -27.31 -8.35
CA PRO A 3 -12.69 -26.12 -8.40
C PRO A 3 -13.45 -26.03 -9.74
N PRO A 4 -14.66 -25.44 -9.75
CA PRO A 4 -15.57 -25.48 -10.90
C PRO A 4 -15.09 -24.62 -12.08
N ARG A 5 -15.29 -25.16 -13.30
CA ARG A 5 -14.77 -24.68 -14.60
C ARG A 5 -15.34 -23.35 -15.15
N ARG A 6 -16.05 -22.52 -14.36
CA ARG A 6 -16.78 -21.34 -14.89
C ARG A 6 -16.03 -20.00 -14.92
N ILE A 7 -14.83 -19.87 -14.32
CA ILE A 7 -14.05 -18.61 -14.31
C ILE A 7 -12.96 -18.59 -15.42
N ARG A 8 -12.95 -19.57 -16.32
CA ARG A 8 -11.89 -19.70 -17.35
C ARG A 8 -12.16 -18.94 -18.66
N LYS A 9 -13.36 -18.38 -18.84
CA LYS A 9 -13.78 -17.80 -20.14
C LYS A 9 -13.81 -16.26 -20.21
N LEU A 10 -13.46 -15.54 -19.14
CA LEU A 10 -13.50 -14.06 -19.14
C LEU A 10 -12.15 -13.37 -19.40
N PHE A 11 -11.05 -14.13 -19.56
CA PHE A 11 -9.68 -13.58 -19.51
C PHE A 11 -8.75 -14.10 -20.62
N ALA A 12 -9.29 -14.44 -21.78
CA ALA A 12 -8.55 -15.03 -22.91
C ALA A 12 -8.10 -13.99 -23.96
N GLY A 13 -7.77 -12.77 -23.55
CA GLY A 13 -7.25 -11.73 -24.45
C GLY A 13 -6.23 -10.86 -23.73
N ASP A 14 -5.26 -10.31 -24.48
CA ASP A 14 -4.29 -9.36 -23.96
C ASP A 14 -5.00 -8.16 -23.31
N ALA A 15 -4.46 -7.68 -22.19
CA ALA A 15 -5.00 -6.50 -21.51
C ALA A 15 -4.87 -5.28 -22.44
N PRO A 16 -5.89 -4.41 -22.49
CA PRO A 16 -5.84 -3.24 -23.36
C PRO A 16 -4.65 -2.35 -22.98
N THR A 17 -3.89 -1.96 -23.99
CA THR A 17 -2.70 -1.11 -23.86
C THR A 17 -3.00 0.34 -24.22
N ASP A 18 -4.15 0.60 -24.83
CA ASP A 18 -4.60 1.92 -25.22
C ASP A 18 -5.50 2.56 -24.14
N PRO A 19 -5.53 3.91 -24.03
CA PRO A 19 -6.29 4.62 -23.00
C PRO A 19 -7.80 4.31 -23.00
N GLU A 20 -8.37 3.96 -24.16
CA GLU A 20 -9.80 3.69 -24.32
C GLU A 20 -10.15 2.29 -23.75
N GLY A 21 -9.32 1.30 -24.03
CA GLY A 21 -9.47 -0.04 -23.46
C GLY A 21 -9.22 -0.07 -21.95
N VAL A 22 -8.31 0.77 -21.41
CA VAL A 22 -8.17 0.94 -19.96
C VAL A 22 -9.44 1.54 -19.35
N ARG A 23 -10.03 2.55 -20.00
CA ARG A 23 -11.29 3.15 -19.57
C ARG A 23 -12.45 2.14 -19.59
N ALA A 24 -12.54 1.32 -20.62
CA ALA A 24 -13.55 0.27 -20.73
C ALA A 24 -13.38 -0.82 -19.65
N LEU A 25 -12.14 -1.21 -19.35
CA LEU A 25 -11.85 -2.14 -18.24
C LEU A 25 -12.25 -1.53 -16.89
N MET A 26 -11.94 -0.26 -16.66
CA MET A 26 -12.34 0.48 -15.45
C MET A 26 -13.86 0.53 -15.29
N GLU A 27 -14.58 0.80 -16.37
CA GLU A 27 -16.04 0.89 -16.37
C GLU A 27 -16.71 -0.48 -16.18
N LYS A 28 -16.07 -1.56 -16.66
CA LYS A 28 -16.49 -2.94 -16.40
C LYS A 28 -16.25 -3.35 -14.94
N LEU A 29 -15.08 -3.06 -14.39
CA LEU A 29 -14.76 -3.30 -12.98
C LEU A 29 -15.65 -2.48 -12.04
N ALA A 30 -16.03 -1.27 -12.44
CA ALA A 30 -16.97 -0.44 -11.70
C ALA A 30 -18.39 -1.01 -11.66
N ARG A 31 -18.84 -1.64 -12.76
CA ARG A 31 -20.13 -2.32 -12.85
C ARG A 31 -20.17 -3.63 -12.05
N GLU A 32 -19.04 -4.31 -11.90
CA GLU A 32 -18.94 -5.60 -11.17
C GLU A 32 -18.90 -5.46 -9.63
N GLY A 33 -19.04 -4.25 -9.07
CA GLY A 33 -19.28 -4.04 -7.64
C GLY A 33 -18.06 -4.20 -6.72
N ASP A 34 -16.86 -4.38 -7.29
CA ASP A 34 -15.62 -4.48 -6.51
C ASP A 34 -15.03 -3.08 -6.21
N LYS A 35 -15.53 -2.45 -5.14
CA LYS A 35 -14.97 -1.18 -4.63
C LYS A 35 -13.49 -1.29 -4.27
N ALA A 36 -13.01 -2.48 -3.87
CA ALA A 36 -11.60 -2.72 -3.56
C ALA A 36 -10.76 -2.83 -4.84
N GLY A 37 -11.29 -3.47 -5.87
CA GLY A 37 -10.70 -3.46 -7.22
C GLY A 37 -10.47 -2.03 -7.74
N GLN A 38 -11.47 -1.15 -7.60
CA GLN A 38 -11.34 0.27 -7.98
C GLN A 38 -10.25 1.03 -7.21
N SER A 39 -10.11 0.80 -5.89
CA SER A 39 -9.02 1.41 -5.12
C SER A 39 -7.66 0.89 -5.55
N ASP A 40 -7.55 -0.39 -5.89
CA ASP A 40 -6.29 -1.01 -6.26
C ASP A 40 -5.79 -0.50 -7.63
N VAL A 41 -6.68 -0.24 -8.58
CA VAL A 41 -6.28 0.32 -9.87
C VAL A 41 -5.73 1.74 -9.72
N ARG A 42 -6.26 2.54 -8.79
CA ARG A 42 -5.77 3.90 -8.52
C ARG A 42 -4.34 3.93 -7.97
N LEU A 43 -3.88 2.83 -7.35
CA LEU A 43 -2.54 2.70 -6.80
C LEU A 43 -1.49 2.28 -7.84
N ILE A 44 -1.89 1.97 -9.08
CA ILE A 44 -0.96 1.46 -10.10
C ILE A 44 0.24 2.37 -10.37
N PRO A 45 0.09 3.70 -10.49
CA PRO A 45 1.24 4.59 -10.65
C PRO A 45 2.24 4.48 -9.50
N GLN A 46 1.77 4.47 -8.25
CA GLN A 46 2.62 4.36 -7.07
C GLN A 46 3.27 2.97 -6.94
N MET A 47 2.52 1.92 -7.25
CA MET A 47 3.06 0.55 -7.30
C MET A 47 4.19 0.44 -8.33
N ARG A 48 4.02 1.08 -9.50
CA ARG A 48 5.04 1.09 -10.56
C ARG A 48 6.30 1.81 -10.13
N GLU A 49 6.16 3.00 -9.56
CA GLU A 49 7.28 3.79 -9.05
C GLU A 49 8.08 3.02 -7.99
N ALA A 50 7.41 2.42 -7.01
CA ALA A 50 8.06 1.60 -5.99
C ALA A 50 8.76 0.36 -6.57
N VAL A 51 8.17 -0.27 -7.60
CA VAL A 51 8.83 -1.38 -8.30
C VAL A 51 10.07 -0.90 -9.04
N ILE A 52 10.04 0.26 -9.70
CA ILE A 52 11.21 0.85 -10.39
C ILE A 52 12.34 1.06 -9.39
N GLU A 53 12.07 1.78 -8.31
CA GLU A 53 13.05 2.07 -7.27
C GLU A 53 13.68 0.78 -6.69
N ARG A 54 12.85 -0.23 -6.40
CA ARG A 54 13.36 -1.51 -5.91
C ARG A 54 14.21 -2.25 -6.94
N VAL A 55 13.82 -2.20 -8.22
CA VAL A 55 14.59 -2.82 -9.32
C VAL A 55 15.94 -2.15 -9.47
N GLU A 56 16.01 -0.82 -9.36
CA GLU A 56 17.26 -0.05 -9.41
C GLU A 56 18.22 -0.42 -8.27
N ARG A 57 17.69 -0.66 -7.05
CA ARG A 57 18.48 -1.10 -5.89
C ARG A 57 18.89 -2.58 -5.96
N THR A 58 18.24 -3.39 -6.79
CA THR A 58 18.45 -4.84 -6.84
C THR A 58 18.53 -5.36 -8.29
N SER A 59 17.47 -5.99 -8.80
CA SER A 59 17.33 -6.38 -10.20
C SER A 59 15.89 -6.78 -10.53
N LEU A 60 15.50 -6.66 -11.82
CA LEU A 60 14.17 -7.05 -12.31
C LEU A 60 13.79 -8.49 -11.94
N ARG A 61 14.74 -9.43 -12.02
CA ARG A 61 14.48 -10.85 -11.70
C ARG A 61 14.25 -11.07 -10.20
N SER A 62 14.94 -10.33 -9.35
CA SER A 62 14.73 -10.39 -7.90
C SER A 62 13.34 -9.90 -7.55
N VAL A 63 12.98 -8.71 -8.01
CA VAL A 63 11.69 -8.08 -7.72
C VAL A 63 10.53 -8.88 -8.30
N ALA A 64 10.68 -9.46 -9.49
CA ALA A 64 9.68 -10.36 -10.06
C ALA A 64 9.43 -11.57 -9.16
N ARG A 65 10.48 -12.14 -8.55
CA ARG A 65 10.36 -13.24 -7.60
C ARG A 65 9.67 -12.79 -6.31
N GLU A 66 10.03 -11.63 -5.76
CA GLU A 66 9.40 -11.05 -4.57
C GLU A 66 7.88 -10.87 -4.75
N ILE A 67 7.44 -10.38 -5.91
CA ILE A 67 6.01 -10.15 -6.21
C ILE A 67 5.28 -11.47 -6.61
N GLY A 68 6.03 -12.50 -7.02
CA GLY A 68 5.46 -13.72 -7.60
C GLY A 68 4.97 -13.54 -9.04
N MET A 69 5.76 -12.83 -9.85
CA MET A 69 5.57 -12.59 -11.28
C MET A 69 6.73 -13.18 -12.10
N SER A 70 6.52 -13.38 -13.41
CA SER A 70 7.64 -13.62 -14.32
C SER A 70 8.40 -12.32 -14.60
N PRO A 71 9.71 -12.36 -14.90
CA PRO A 71 10.47 -11.16 -15.29
C PRO A 71 9.88 -10.45 -16.50
N SER A 72 9.36 -11.20 -17.48
CA SER A 72 8.68 -10.65 -18.65
C SER A 72 7.36 -9.96 -18.30
N GLY A 73 6.58 -10.54 -17.39
CA GLY A 73 5.34 -9.95 -16.89
C GLY A 73 5.60 -8.67 -16.10
N LEU A 74 6.65 -8.64 -15.29
CA LEU A 74 7.06 -7.44 -14.56
C LEU A 74 7.56 -6.35 -15.50
N LYS A 75 8.37 -6.70 -16.51
CA LYS A 75 8.81 -5.75 -17.53
C LYS A 75 7.61 -5.13 -18.26
N LYS A 76 6.68 -5.96 -18.75
CA LYS A 76 5.44 -5.47 -19.39
C LYS A 76 4.67 -4.54 -18.47
N PHE A 77 4.53 -4.90 -17.19
CA PHE A 77 3.92 -4.02 -16.22
C PHE A 77 4.63 -2.67 -16.21
N LEU A 78 5.94 -2.63 -15.99
CA LEU A 78 6.79 -1.41 -15.97
C LEU A 78 6.76 -0.59 -17.28
N ASP A 79 6.58 -1.23 -18.43
CA ASP A 79 6.45 -0.57 -19.73
C ASP A 79 5.08 0.10 -19.95
N GLY A 80 4.14 -0.07 -19.01
CA GLY A 80 2.84 0.63 -19.01
C GLY A 80 1.63 -0.28 -19.17
N ASN A 81 1.84 -1.59 -19.37
CA ASN A 81 0.72 -2.51 -19.57
C ASN A 81 -0.12 -2.65 -18.31
N MET A 82 -1.45 -2.67 -18.50
CA MET A 82 -2.38 -2.87 -17.40
C MET A 82 -2.38 -4.33 -16.94
N PRO A 83 -2.10 -4.58 -15.65
CA PRO A 83 -2.14 -5.94 -15.11
C PRO A 83 -3.58 -6.41 -14.88
N TYR A 84 -3.82 -7.72 -15.01
CA TYR A 84 -5.10 -8.34 -14.60
C TYR A 84 -5.33 -8.21 -13.09
N THR A 85 -6.59 -8.28 -12.64
CA THR A 85 -7.00 -8.12 -11.23
C THR A 85 -6.17 -8.97 -10.26
N LYS A 86 -5.89 -10.23 -10.59
CA LYS A 86 -5.05 -11.11 -9.75
C LYS A 86 -3.61 -10.59 -9.60
N THR A 87 -3.06 -10.02 -10.66
CA THR A 87 -1.72 -9.41 -10.67
C THR A 87 -1.72 -8.09 -9.91
N ILE A 88 -2.78 -7.28 -10.04
CA ILE A 88 -2.99 -6.06 -9.25
C ILE A 88 -2.95 -6.38 -7.75
N HIS A 89 -3.67 -7.41 -7.28
CA HIS A 89 -3.65 -7.76 -5.86
C HIS A 89 -2.26 -8.21 -5.35
N ARG A 90 -1.48 -8.90 -6.19
CA ARG A 90 -0.09 -9.27 -5.84
C ARG A 90 0.80 -8.04 -5.74
N LEU A 91 0.72 -7.15 -6.73
CA LEU A 91 1.44 -5.89 -6.75
C LEU A 91 1.07 -5.03 -5.54
N ARG A 92 -0.22 -4.93 -5.20
CA ARG A 92 -0.68 -4.16 -4.03
C ARG A 92 -0.16 -4.75 -2.74
N ARG A 93 -0.29 -6.07 -2.56
CA ARG A 93 0.22 -6.74 -1.36
C ARG A 93 1.71 -6.48 -1.19
N TRP A 94 2.48 -6.70 -2.25
CA TRP A 94 3.91 -6.45 -2.25
C TRP A 94 4.20 -4.97 -1.98
N TYR A 95 3.50 -4.04 -2.61
CA TYR A 95 3.68 -2.60 -2.39
C TYR A 95 3.42 -2.17 -0.94
N LEU A 96 2.36 -2.68 -0.32
CA LEU A 96 2.06 -2.35 1.08
C LEU A 96 3.10 -2.94 2.06
N GLN A 97 3.62 -4.12 1.77
CA GLN A 97 4.70 -4.74 2.54
C GLN A 97 6.02 -3.97 2.32
N HIS A 98 6.35 -3.69 1.07
CA HIS A 98 7.56 -2.99 0.70
C HIS A 98 7.58 -1.54 1.17
N ALA A 99 6.46 -0.82 1.09
CA ALA A 99 6.34 0.53 1.63
C ALA A 99 6.46 0.57 3.16
N ALA A 100 6.12 -0.54 3.85
CA ALA A 100 6.37 -0.68 5.28
C ALA A 100 7.85 -0.96 5.58
N GLU A 101 8.54 -1.73 4.73
CA GLU A 101 9.96 -2.09 4.88
C GLU A 101 10.93 -1.00 4.40
N ALA A 102 10.57 -0.25 3.35
CA ALA A 102 11.38 0.80 2.75
C ALA A 102 11.42 2.08 3.59
N ARG A 103 10.60 2.17 4.64
CA ARG A 103 10.78 3.16 5.70
C ARG A 103 11.97 2.72 6.55
N GLU A 104 13.18 3.04 6.06
CA GLU A 104 14.28 3.38 6.96
C GLU A 104 13.73 4.39 7.97
N GLU A 105 13.97 4.12 9.26
CA GLU A 105 13.50 4.84 10.45
C GLU A 105 12.56 6.03 10.16
N LEU A 106 11.26 5.83 10.40
CA LEU A 106 10.24 6.87 10.25
C LEU A 106 10.69 8.14 11.00
N SER A 107 10.97 9.23 10.28
CA SER A 107 11.37 10.49 10.92
C SER A 107 10.23 11.08 11.76
N ASP A 108 10.58 11.91 12.73
CA ASP A 108 9.63 12.56 13.65
C ASP A 108 8.62 13.44 12.88
N GLU A 109 9.07 14.15 11.85
CA GLU A 109 8.22 14.95 10.96
C GLU A 109 7.24 14.08 10.17
N ALA A 110 7.69 12.94 9.64
CA ALA A 110 6.85 12.03 8.89
C ALA A 110 5.78 11.38 9.80
N ALA A 111 6.16 11.03 11.02
CA ALA A 111 5.24 10.54 12.05
C ALA A 111 4.17 11.59 12.39
N PHE A 112 4.60 12.83 12.62
CA PHE A 112 3.70 13.94 12.92
C PHE A 112 2.71 14.22 11.78
N ALA A 113 3.20 14.31 10.55
CA ALA A 113 2.36 14.56 9.39
C ALA A 113 1.33 13.43 9.21
N ALA A 114 1.73 12.17 9.39
CA ALA A 114 0.83 11.04 9.32
C ALA A 114 -0.26 11.10 10.41
N LEU A 115 0.10 11.36 11.67
CA LEU A 115 -0.87 11.50 12.76
C LEU A 115 -1.85 12.65 12.49
N ARG A 116 -1.35 13.80 12.04
CA ARG A 116 -2.20 14.94 11.66
C ARG A 116 -3.20 14.60 10.57
N VAL A 117 -2.78 13.86 9.54
CA VAL A 117 -3.69 13.41 8.47
C VAL A 117 -4.77 12.50 9.04
N LEU A 118 -4.42 11.57 9.93
CA LEU A 118 -5.36 10.60 10.50
C LEU A 118 -6.43 11.25 11.40
N VAL A 119 -6.10 12.36 12.08
CA VAL A 119 -7.04 13.06 12.97
C VAL A 119 -7.64 14.33 12.37
N HIS A 120 -7.28 14.69 11.13
CA HIS A 120 -7.64 15.96 10.51
C HIS A 120 -9.14 16.28 10.56
N ASP A 121 -9.97 15.27 10.29
CA ASP A 121 -11.43 15.44 10.19
C ASP A 121 -12.15 15.38 11.54
N LEU A 122 -11.41 15.18 12.64
CA LEU A 122 -11.97 15.20 13.99
C LEU A 122 -12.09 16.63 14.52
N PRO A 123 -13.08 16.92 15.39
CA PRO A 123 -13.14 18.19 16.09
C PRO A 123 -11.84 18.50 16.84
N PRO A 124 -11.35 19.76 16.88
CA PRO A 124 -10.07 20.09 17.50
C PRO A 124 -9.89 19.56 18.93
N GLY A 125 -10.96 19.59 19.74
CA GLY A 125 -10.95 19.05 21.11
C GLY A 125 -10.77 17.53 21.20
N MET A 126 -11.06 16.78 20.13
CA MET A 126 -10.91 15.33 20.06
C MET A 126 -9.59 14.89 19.43
N GLN A 127 -8.92 15.75 18.67
CA GLN A 127 -7.68 15.41 17.97
C GLN A 127 -6.58 14.99 18.96
N ALA A 128 -6.29 15.81 19.97
CA ALA A 128 -5.26 15.52 20.96
C ALA A 128 -5.57 14.25 21.79
N GLN A 129 -6.84 14.04 22.18
CA GLN A 129 -7.26 12.82 22.87
C GLN A 129 -7.09 11.57 22.01
N THR A 130 -7.42 11.66 20.71
CA THR A 130 -7.26 10.56 19.77
C THR A 130 -5.79 10.24 19.56
N VAL A 131 -4.93 11.25 19.43
CA VAL A 131 -3.49 11.07 19.33
C VAL A 131 -2.92 10.43 20.60
N ASP A 132 -3.29 10.87 21.81
CA ASP A 132 -2.84 10.22 23.05
C ASP A 132 -3.23 8.74 23.10
N ALA A 133 -4.48 8.41 22.74
CA ALA A 133 -4.94 7.03 22.69
C ALA A 133 -4.15 6.18 21.68
N MET A 134 -3.85 6.73 20.50
CA MET A 134 -3.05 6.07 19.47
C MET A 134 -1.61 5.82 19.94
N LEU A 135 -0.92 6.85 20.44
CA LEU A 135 0.44 6.74 20.96
C LEU A 135 0.49 5.74 22.11
N HIS A 136 -0.49 5.79 23.02
CA HIS A 136 -0.57 4.85 24.14
C HIS A 136 -0.73 3.39 23.67
N CYS A 137 -1.56 3.13 22.66
CA CYS A 137 -1.73 1.80 22.10
C CYS A 137 -0.41 1.29 21.46
N MET A 138 0.34 2.18 20.81
CA MET A 138 1.65 1.86 20.24
C MET A 138 2.67 1.53 21.34
N GLU A 139 2.82 2.38 22.36
CA GLU A 139 3.69 2.15 23.53
C GLU A 139 3.42 0.77 24.14
N GLN A 140 2.15 0.45 24.43
CA GLN A 140 1.76 -0.86 24.96
C GLN A 140 2.18 -2.01 24.04
N SER A 141 2.06 -1.83 22.72
CA SER A 141 2.39 -2.87 21.74
C SER A 141 3.91 -3.11 21.66
N TYR A 142 4.72 -2.04 21.73
CA TYR A 142 6.19 -2.14 21.82
C TYR A 142 6.63 -2.82 23.11
N THR A 143 6.10 -2.40 24.26
CA THR A 143 6.40 -3.03 25.56
C THR A 143 6.03 -4.51 25.58
N ARG A 144 4.83 -4.89 25.11
CA ARG A 144 4.41 -6.30 25.03
C ARG A 144 5.31 -7.12 24.11
N SER A 145 5.81 -6.50 23.04
CA SER A 145 6.71 -7.13 22.08
C SER A 145 8.17 -7.11 22.53
N ARG A 146 8.49 -6.55 23.71
CA ARG A 146 9.84 -6.34 24.25
C ARG A 146 10.77 -5.63 23.26
N ARG A 147 10.23 -4.64 22.55
CA ARG A 147 10.99 -3.76 21.66
C ARG A 147 11.07 -2.38 22.27
N ASP A 148 12.16 -1.68 21.96
CA ASP A 148 12.32 -0.29 22.37
C ASP A 148 11.26 0.58 21.68
N ILE A 149 10.70 1.51 22.45
CA ILE A 149 9.74 2.48 21.95
C ILE A 149 10.52 3.48 21.08
N PRO A 150 10.08 3.76 19.84
CA PRO A 150 10.76 4.73 18.99
C PRO A 150 10.81 6.13 19.62
N ALA A 151 11.93 6.84 19.45
CA ALA A 151 12.12 8.19 20.01
C ALA A 151 11.02 9.18 19.57
N TRP A 152 10.58 9.07 18.32
CA TRP A 152 9.51 9.90 17.76
C TRP A 152 8.23 9.87 18.59
N VAL A 153 7.93 8.77 19.32
CA VAL A 153 6.74 8.67 20.17
C VAL A 153 6.77 9.71 21.29
N ALA A 154 7.92 9.88 21.94
CA ALA A 154 8.10 10.88 23.00
C ALA A 154 8.01 12.30 22.44
N GLU A 155 8.61 12.54 21.28
CA GLU A 155 8.55 13.84 20.60
C GLU A 155 7.13 14.21 20.18
N MET A 156 6.32 13.23 19.75
CA MET A 156 4.91 13.45 19.44
C MET A 156 4.11 13.82 20.67
N ARG A 157 4.39 13.22 21.84
CA ARG A 157 3.74 13.62 23.09
C ARG A 157 4.01 15.09 23.40
N GLU A 158 5.26 15.51 23.33
CA GLU A 158 5.65 16.91 23.56
C GLU A 158 4.95 17.86 22.59
N ARG A 159 4.96 17.53 21.29
CA ARG A 159 4.39 18.39 20.23
C ARG A 159 2.87 18.56 20.34
N TYR A 160 2.17 17.58 20.87
CA TYR A 160 0.72 17.65 21.15
C TYR A 160 0.39 18.18 22.56
N GLY A 161 1.40 18.55 23.37
CA GLY A 161 1.20 19.00 24.75
C GLY A 161 0.66 17.90 25.67
N LEU A 162 0.96 16.64 25.36
CA LEU A 162 0.53 15.47 26.10
C LEU A 162 1.51 15.16 27.24
N PRO A 163 1.04 14.59 28.36
CA PRO A 163 1.93 14.22 29.45
C PRO A 163 2.91 13.11 29.02
N PRO A 164 4.16 13.12 29.55
CA PRO A 164 5.07 11.99 29.42
C PRO A 164 4.53 10.79 30.20
N ARG A 165 4.88 9.57 29.77
CA ARG A 165 4.46 8.31 30.42
C ARG A 165 5.65 7.42 30.70
#